data_AF-A0A536KQJ5-F1
#
_entry.id   AF-A0A536KQJ5-F1
#
_cell.length_a   1.000
_cell.length_b   1.000
_cell.length_c   1.000
_cell.angle_alpha   90.00
_cell.angle_beta   90.00
_cell.angle_gamma   90.00
#
_symmetry.space_group_name_H-M   'P 1'
#
loop_
_entity.id
_entity.type
_entity.pdbx_description
1 polymer ?
#
loop_
_entity_poly.entity_id
_entity_poly.type
_entity_poly.pdbx_seq_one_letter_code
_entity_poly.pdbx_strand_id
1 'polypeptide(L)'
;MMTSRWSATATGPATNGLSSGSMTSAYAELHCHSNYSFLEGASHPDELVARARDLEMPALAITDRNGFYGAVKFFGAAQRAGIQPIIGTELTIDDGTRPPKDRVDYDRWGDRLLLLVEDKLGYTSLCRVISMAQMPNAKGMARLPAEQLASLSGHLIALVADPKERLPIYQEIFGRDRVFIELHDHLAPDDRSRNQRLLDLAERHGAPLVITNEVFYATPDRHRLHDVLTAIRHRTTLDEAQRYLHPNAEHYLKSGAELRQVFSRYSQQVADEGLAHAAEIAGRCRFSFDLVSARFPGFPVPAGETPYSFLYRLCQDAVREKYHPVTSEVAARLQKELDVINKTGFSEFFLINWDLMRFARSRGIPGQGRGSAADSIVAYLLGITRVDPIEHNLLFERFLHEEMTTTPDIDIDFSTAHREQVIQYVYEKYGPERTGMVCNVVTYRQRSAIREVGKALGFKEETIDHLAKSASAWHPESPETIAQAAGYQTANVTKPWQQLFDLATQILDFPRHLSIHVGGMLVTGEPLIDIVPVERATMPGRMVVQFNKEDVEELGLIKMDMLGLRMLSVVAEA
;
A
#
# COMPACT_ATOMS: atom_id res chain seq x y z
N MET A 1 0.37 -25.83 38.16
CA MET A 1 1.78 -25.79 38.62
C MET A 1 2.61 -26.24 37.42
N MET A 2 3.44 -25.46 36.73
CA MET A 2 4.26 -24.31 37.10
C MET A 2 4.11 -23.20 36.06
N THR A 3 3.97 -21.98 36.56
CA THR A 3 4.09 -20.70 35.86
C THR A 3 5.56 -20.29 35.80
N SER A 4 6.09 -19.92 34.63
CA SER A 4 7.29 -19.08 34.57
C SER A 4 6.97 -17.79 33.80
N ARG A 5 7.06 -16.69 34.56
CA ARG A 5 6.85 -15.31 34.15
C ARG A 5 8.02 -14.86 33.29
N TRP A 6 7.76 -14.30 32.12
CA TRP A 6 8.72 -13.47 31.39
C TRP A 6 8.46 -12.02 31.76
N SER A 7 9.38 -11.43 32.54
CA SER A 7 9.44 -10.00 32.80
C SER A 7 10.08 -9.31 31.59
N ALA A 8 9.28 -8.61 30.79
CA ALA A 8 9.78 -7.72 29.75
C ALA A 8 10.10 -6.36 30.37
N THR A 9 11.37 -6.09 30.64
CA THR A 9 11.85 -4.71 30.86
C THR A 9 11.90 -4.01 29.51
N ALA A 10 11.00 -3.03 29.33
CA ALA A 10 10.97 -2.12 28.20
C ALA A 10 12.28 -1.31 28.14
N THR A 11 13.07 -1.55 27.10
CA THR A 11 14.10 -0.63 26.63
C THR A 11 13.58 -0.07 25.31
N GLY A 12 13.60 1.26 25.17
CA GLY A 12 13.12 1.96 23.97
C GLY A 12 13.87 1.52 22.70
N PRO A 13 13.43 1.96 21.50
CA PRO A 13 14.07 1.56 20.27
C PRO A 13 15.51 2.08 20.27
N ALA A 14 16.45 1.17 20.49
CA ALA A 14 17.85 1.43 20.23
C ALA A 14 17.97 1.65 18.72
N THR A 15 18.20 2.89 18.33
CA THR A 15 18.75 3.22 17.01
C THR A 15 20.13 2.58 16.93
N ASN A 16 20.19 1.31 16.55
CA ASN A 16 21.42 0.69 16.08
C ASN A 16 21.76 1.38 14.76
N GLY A 17 22.49 2.48 14.86
CA GLY A 17 23.18 3.06 13.73
C GLY A 17 24.11 1.98 13.18
N LEU A 18 23.71 1.37 12.07
CA LEU A 18 24.64 0.71 11.17
C LEU A 18 25.75 1.73 10.91
N SER A 19 26.95 1.46 11.41
CA SER A 19 28.12 2.32 11.21
C SER A 19 28.25 2.61 9.72
N SER A 20 28.35 3.87 9.34
CA SER A 20 28.47 4.29 7.93
C SER A 20 29.58 3.56 7.15
N GLY A 21 30.61 3.04 7.84
CA GLY A 21 31.68 2.23 7.24
C GLY A 21 31.32 0.78 6.88
N SER A 22 30.16 0.25 7.31
CA SER A 22 29.71 -1.13 6.98
C SER A 22 28.84 -1.20 5.72
N MET A 23 28.20 -0.10 5.32
CA MET A 23 27.33 -0.10 4.13
C MET A 23 28.14 -0.08 2.84
N THR A 24 29.33 0.52 2.80
CA THR A 24 30.10 0.76 1.57
C THR A 24 30.60 -0.51 0.86
N SER A 25 30.46 -1.70 1.44
CA SER A 25 30.85 -2.97 0.82
C SER A 25 29.71 -3.97 0.61
N ALA A 26 28.51 -3.69 1.14
CA ALA A 26 27.39 -4.63 1.16
C ALA A 26 26.32 -4.22 0.13
N TYR A 27 26.02 -5.12 -0.81
CA TYR A 27 25.05 -4.88 -1.88
C TYR A 27 23.62 -4.69 -1.36
N ALA A 28 22.86 -3.80 -2.00
CA ALA A 28 21.44 -3.61 -1.78
C ALA A 28 20.71 -3.70 -3.13
N GLU A 29 19.64 -4.48 -3.20
CA GLU A 29 18.79 -4.53 -4.41
C GLU A 29 17.89 -3.29 -4.45
N LEU A 30 17.92 -2.58 -5.58
CA LEU A 30 17.20 -1.32 -5.77
C LEU A 30 16.01 -1.42 -6.72
N HIS A 31 15.90 -2.50 -7.50
CA HIS A 31 14.81 -2.70 -8.46
C HIS A 31 14.11 -4.02 -8.18
N CYS A 32 13.00 -3.94 -7.42
CA CYS A 32 12.30 -5.12 -6.93
C CYS A 32 10.79 -4.89 -6.90
N HIS A 33 10.09 -5.76 -7.62
CA HIS A 33 8.63 -5.79 -7.71
C HIS A 33 8.08 -6.84 -6.76
N SER A 34 7.21 -6.38 -5.86
CA SER A 34 6.36 -7.26 -5.07
C SER A 34 5.11 -7.63 -5.85
N ASN A 35 4.29 -8.52 -5.30
CA ASN A 35 3.00 -8.85 -5.89
C ASN A 35 1.99 -7.70 -5.95
N TYR A 36 2.32 -6.55 -5.35
CA TYR A 36 1.58 -5.31 -5.53
C TYR A 36 1.89 -4.58 -6.84
N SER A 37 2.94 -4.99 -7.57
CA SER A 37 2.97 -4.86 -9.03
C SER A 37 2.00 -5.90 -9.61
N PHE A 38 0.72 -5.54 -9.67
CA PHE A 38 -0.39 -6.47 -9.95
C PHE A 38 -0.14 -7.34 -11.20
N LEU A 39 -0.23 -8.67 -11.00
CA LEU A 39 0.02 -9.68 -12.04
C LEU A 39 1.44 -9.66 -12.63
N GLU A 40 2.41 -9.11 -11.91
CA GLU A 40 3.83 -9.11 -12.27
C GLU A 40 4.62 -9.80 -11.16
N GLY A 41 4.74 -9.16 -10.00
CA GLY A 41 5.53 -9.72 -8.90
C GLY A 41 4.92 -11.02 -8.36
N ALA A 42 5.75 -12.03 -8.23
CA ALA A 42 5.38 -13.37 -7.78
C ALA A 42 5.80 -13.63 -6.32
N SER A 43 5.99 -12.58 -5.51
CA SER A 43 6.31 -12.69 -4.08
C SER A 43 5.72 -11.55 -3.27
N HIS A 44 5.27 -11.84 -2.05
CA HIS A 44 4.83 -10.81 -1.11
C HIS A 44 6.03 -9.99 -0.60
N PRO A 45 5.79 -8.74 -0.14
CA PRO A 45 6.83 -7.94 0.49
C PRO A 45 7.57 -8.67 1.63
N ASP A 46 6.84 -9.40 2.49
CA ASP A 46 7.44 -10.15 3.61
C ASP A 46 8.38 -11.27 3.13
N GLU A 47 8.08 -11.91 2.00
CA GLU A 47 8.91 -12.98 1.43
C GLU A 47 10.20 -12.43 0.83
N LEU A 48 10.11 -11.27 0.16
CA LEU A 48 11.26 -10.55 -0.37
C LEU A 48 12.19 -10.08 0.76
N VAL A 49 11.62 -9.54 1.84
CA VAL A 49 12.37 -9.16 3.05
C VAL A 49 13.02 -10.37 3.72
N ALA A 50 12.29 -11.48 3.86
CA ALA A 50 12.85 -12.70 4.43
C ALA A 50 14.04 -13.21 3.60
N ARG A 51 13.91 -13.20 2.27
CA ARG A 51 15.01 -13.57 1.37
C ARG A 51 16.19 -12.60 1.47
N ALA A 52 15.95 -11.29 1.53
CA ALA A 52 17.00 -10.30 1.69
C ALA A 52 17.78 -10.51 3.00
N ARG A 53 17.08 -10.85 4.09
CA ARG A 53 17.71 -11.22 5.37
C ARG A 53 18.57 -12.48 5.23
N ASP A 54 18.06 -13.51 4.57
CA ASP A 54 18.80 -14.77 4.36
C ASP A 54 20.03 -14.56 3.46
N LEU A 55 20.05 -13.49 2.66
CA LEU A 55 21.17 -13.04 1.83
C LEU A 55 22.06 -12.00 2.54
N GLU A 56 21.80 -11.69 3.81
CA GLU A 56 22.52 -10.70 4.61
C GLU A 56 22.55 -9.29 3.99
N MET A 57 21.50 -8.93 3.23
CA MET A 57 21.39 -7.59 2.64
C MET A 57 21.07 -6.55 3.73
N PRO A 58 21.82 -5.42 3.80
CA PRO A 58 21.55 -4.37 4.77
C PRO A 58 20.33 -3.51 4.40
N ALA A 59 19.97 -3.47 3.12
CA ALA A 59 18.88 -2.67 2.59
C ALA A 59 18.23 -3.38 1.39
N LEU A 60 16.95 -3.08 1.18
CA LEU A 60 16.17 -3.54 0.03
C LEU A 60 15.25 -2.40 -0.40
N ALA A 61 15.10 -2.20 -1.71
CA ALA A 61 14.03 -1.37 -2.24
C ALA A 61 12.81 -2.21 -2.62
N ILE A 62 11.62 -1.62 -2.53
CA ILE A 62 10.47 -2.06 -3.33
C ILE A 62 10.07 -0.91 -4.24
N THR A 63 10.00 -1.23 -5.52
CA THR A 63 9.75 -0.32 -6.63
C THR A 63 8.58 -0.81 -7.46
N ASP A 64 7.45 -1.02 -6.79
CA ASP A 64 6.26 -1.51 -7.44
C ASP A 64 5.80 -0.56 -8.56
N ARG A 65 5.18 -1.12 -9.60
CA ARG A 65 4.80 -0.37 -10.79
C ARG A 65 3.67 0.61 -10.47
N ASN A 66 3.83 1.88 -10.89
CA ASN A 66 2.79 2.91 -10.86
C ASN A 66 2.23 3.32 -9.48
N GLY A 67 2.87 2.95 -8.37
CA GLY A 67 2.33 3.28 -7.05
C GLY A 67 3.05 2.72 -5.84
N PHE A 68 2.49 3.02 -4.68
CA PHE A 68 2.96 2.60 -3.35
C PHE A 68 2.06 1.54 -2.70
N TYR A 69 1.41 0.73 -3.53
CA TYR A 69 0.39 -0.24 -3.10
C TYR A 69 0.87 -1.23 -2.03
N GLY A 70 2.15 -1.66 -2.08
CA GLY A 70 2.76 -2.57 -1.11
C GLY A 70 3.74 -1.90 -0.13
N ALA A 71 3.88 -0.58 -0.19
CA ALA A 71 4.98 0.15 0.46
C ALA A 71 4.92 0.11 1.99
N VAL A 72 3.73 0.24 2.59
CA VAL A 72 3.57 0.25 4.05
C VAL A 72 3.86 -1.13 4.63
N LYS A 73 3.23 -2.17 4.06
CA LYS A 73 3.49 -3.57 4.42
C LYS A 73 4.98 -3.93 4.31
N PHE A 74 5.63 -3.53 3.21
CA PHE A 74 7.07 -3.69 3.02
C PHE A 74 7.88 -3.00 4.11
N PHE A 75 7.59 -1.73 4.38
CA PHE A 75 8.31 -0.92 5.34
C PHE A 75 8.26 -1.54 6.74
N GLY A 76 7.07 -1.92 7.20
CA GLY A 76 6.90 -2.61 8.48
C GLY A 76 7.64 -3.94 8.54
N ALA A 77 7.62 -4.73 7.46
CA ALA A 77 8.35 -6.00 7.37
C ALA A 77 9.87 -5.82 7.47
N ALA A 78 10.41 -4.89 6.68
CA ALA A 78 11.84 -4.57 6.64
C ALA A 78 12.34 -4.08 8.01
N GLN A 79 11.59 -3.19 8.66
CA GLN A 79 11.93 -2.70 10.00
C GLN A 79 12.00 -3.84 11.03
N ARG A 80 11.01 -4.75 11.04
CA ARG A 80 11.01 -5.92 11.94
C ARG A 80 12.19 -6.87 11.67
N ALA A 81 12.65 -6.95 10.42
CA ALA A 81 13.78 -7.78 10.03
C ALA A 81 15.16 -7.09 10.21
N GLY A 82 15.19 -5.81 10.60
CA GLY A 82 16.43 -5.03 10.70
C GLY A 82 17.05 -4.68 9.34
N ILE A 83 16.27 -4.73 8.26
CA ILE A 83 16.68 -4.33 6.91
C ILE A 83 16.23 -2.89 6.69
N GLN A 84 17.09 -2.04 6.13
CA GLN A 84 16.70 -0.68 5.78
C GLN A 84 15.73 -0.70 4.57
N PRO A 85 14.49 -0.22 4.72
CA PRO A 85 13.56 -0.11 3.60
C PRO A 85 13.91 1.09 2.72
N ILE A 86 13.89 0.89 1.41
CA ILE A 86 13.97 1.96 0.41
C ILE A 86 12.64 1.98 -0.35
N ILE A 87 11.95 3.12 -0.32
CA ILE A 87 10.67 3.28 -1.01
C ILE A 87 10.92 3.87 -2.39
N GLY A 88 10.32 3.28 -3.40
CA GLY A 88 10.36 3.79 -4.76
C GLY A 88 9.21 3.28 -5.61
N THR A 89 9.23 3.60 -6.89
CA THR A 89 8.29 3.08 -7.88
C THR A 89 8.92 3.05 -9.26
N GLU A 90 8.49 2.12 -10.10
CA GLU A 90 8.77 2.16 -11.53
C GLU A 90 7.61 2.88 -12.25
N LEU A 91 7.93 3.92 -13.02
CA LEU A 91 6.98 4.69 -13.81
C LEU A 91 7.30 4.61 -15.30
N THR A 92 6.25 4.71 -16.10
CA THR A 92 6.37 4.84 -17.56
C THR A 92 6.31 6.30 -17.97
N ILE A 93 7.41 6.74 -18.59
CA ILE A 93 7.54 8.08 -19.14
C ILE A 93 7.07 8.07 -20.58
N ASP A 94 6.15 8.97 -20.90
CA ASP A 94 5.67 9.13 -22.27
C ASP A 94 6.82 9.64 -23.15
N ASP A 95 7.13 8.88 -24.20
CA ASP A 95 8.11 9.22 -25.23
C ASP A 95 7.43 9.81 -26.49
N GLY A 96 6.14 10.15 -26.38
CA GLY A 96 5.34 10.69 -27.47
C GLY A 96 4.85 9.62 -28.45
N THR A 97 5.24 8.36 -28.25
CA THR A 97 4.79 7.26 -29.10
C THR A 97 3.48 6.68 -28.57
N ARG A 98 2.57 6.36 -29.50
CA ARG A 98 1.28 5.74 -29.15
C ARG A 98 1.43 4.22 -29.13
N PRO A 99 0.99 3.55 -28.05
CA PRO A 99 0.96 2.09 -28.05
C PRO A 99 -0.01 1.54 -29.10
N PRO A 100 0.24 0.32 -29.58
CA PRO A 100 -0.69 -0.43 -30.40
C PRO A 100 -2.06 -0.59 -29.71
N LYS A 101 -3.16 -0.53 -30.48
CA LYS A 101 -4.54 -0.59 -29.95
C LYS A 101 -4.90 -1.93 -29.28
N ASP A 102 -4.18 -2.99 -29.62
CA ASP A 102 -4.36 -4.37 -29.18
C ASP A 102 -3.46 -4.77 -28.00
N ARG A 103 -2.61 -3.85 -27.50
CA ARG A 103 -1.68 -4.11 -26.42
C ARG A 103 -2.39 -4.10 -25.05
N VAL A 104 -2.22 -5.15 -24.25
CA VAL A 104 -2.81 -5.26 -22.90
C VAL A 104 -1.95 -4.56 -21.84
N ASP A 105 -0.65 -4.43 -22.10
CA ASP A 105 0.37 -3.78 -21.27
C ASP A 105 0.69 -2.37 -21.79
N TYR A 106 -0.37 -1.55 -21.94
CA TYR A 106 -0.28 -0.15 -22.37
C TYR A 106 0.61 0.68 -21.43
N ASP A 107 0.52 0.40 -20.14
CA ASP A 107 1.32 0.99 -19.08
C ASP A 107 2.82 0.70 -19.20
N ARG A 108 3.25 -0.12 -20.16
CA ARG A 108 4.67 -0.42 -20.44
C ARG A 108 5.15 0.12 -21.78
N TRP A 109 4.40 1.04 -22.37
CA TRP A 109 4.76 1.66 -23.63
C TRP A 109 5.39 3.03 -23.38
N GLY A 110 6.71 3.10 -23.55
CA GLY A 110 7.53 4.28 -23.28
C GLY A 110 8.82 3.89 -22.58
N ASP A 111 9.51 4.89 -22.04
CA ASP A 111 10.73 4.64 -21.26
C ASP A 111 10.36 4.32 -19.81
N ARG A 112 11.12 3.44 -19.20
CA ARG A 112 10.92 3.04 -17.80
C ARG A 112 11.89 3.82 -16.93
N LEU A 113 11.35 4.47 -15.92
CA LEU A 113 12.11 5.29 -14.99
C LEU A 113 11.84 4.79 -13.57
N LEU A 114 12.88 4.26 -12.93
CA LEU A 114 12.84 3.86 -11.55
C LEU A 114 13.14 5.07 -10.68
N LEU A 115 12.24 5.42 -9.76
CA LEU A 115 12.40 6.54 -8.85
C LEU A 115 12.48 6.05 -7.42
N LEU A 116 13.55 6.43 -6.72
CA LEU A 116 13.81 6.10 -5.33
C LEU A 116 13.74 7.36 -4.46
N VAL A 117 13.17 7.21 -3.28
CA VAL A 117 13.01 8.28 -2.30
C VAL A 117 14.28 8.44 -1.47
N GLU A 118 14.91 9.61 -1.53
CA GLU A 118 16.05 9.94 -0.64
C GLU A 118 15.58 10.26 0.78
N ASP A 119 14.50 11.01 0.94
CA ASP A 119 14.04 11.52 2.24
C ASP A 119 12.53 11.82 2.27
N LYS A 120 12.05 12.50 3.32
CA LYS A 120 10.64 12.89 3.46
C LYS A 120 10.16 13.80 2.31
N LEU A 121 10.99 14.72 1.81
CA LEU A 121 10.63 15.59 0.70
C LEU A 121 10.57 14.80 -0.61
N GLY A 122 11.48 13.83 -0.79
CA GLY A 122 11.45 12.86 -1.88
C GLY A 122 10.15 12.05 -1.88
N TYR A 123 9.72 11.57 -0.71
CA TYR A 123 8.47 10.81 -0.58
C TYR A 123 7.26 11.64 -1.04
N THR A 124 7.11 12.84 -0.50
CA THR A 124 6.04 13.78 -0.89
C THR A 124 6.10 14.09 -2.38
N SER A 125 7.28 14.32 -2.94
CA SER A 125 7.45 14.58 -4.36
C SER A 125 7.03 13.39 -5.21
N LEU A 126 7.38 12.16 -4.81
CA LEU A 126 7.02 10.95 -5.53
C LEU A 126 5.52 10.64 -5.43
N CYS A 127 4.88 10.91 -4.29
CA CYS A 127 3.42 10.85 -4.16
C CYS A 127 2.71 11.76 -5.18
N ARG A 128 3.21 12.99 -5.35
CA ARG A 128 2.70 13.94 -6.35
C ARG A 128 2.93 13.43 -7.78
N VAL A 129 4.13 12.96 -8.10
CA VAL A 129 4.49 12.42 -9.42
C VAL A 129 3.58 11.24 -9.79
N ILE A 130 3.40 10.27 -8.88
CA ILE A 130 2.50 9.13 -9.09
C ILE A 130 1.07 9.61 -9.33
N SER A 131 0.58 10.52 -8.50
CA SER A 131 -0.78 11.08 -8.62
C SER A 131 -0.99 11.80 -9.96
N MET A 132 0.01 12.55 -10.42
CA MET A 132 0.00 13.22 -11.73
C MET A 132 -0.01 12.23 -12.89
N ALA A 133 0.67 11.09 -12.76
CA ALA A 133 0.65 10.02 -13.76
C ALA A 133 -0.70 9.27 -13.77
N GLN A 134 -1.33 9.08 -12.62
CA GLN A 134 -2.55 8.30 -12.48
C GLN A 134 -3.82 9.09 -12.86
N MET A 135 -3.95 10.32 -12.36
CA MET A 135 -5.20 11.09 -12.42
C MET A 135 -5.72 11.42 -13.83
N PRO A 136 -4.89 11.73 -14.84
CA PRO A 136 -5.37 11.98 -16.20
C PRO A 136 -5.72 10.70 -16.98
N ASN A 137 -5.21 9.54 -16.53
CA ASN A 137 -5.27 8.29 -17.28
C ASN A 137 -6.39 7.38 -16.77
N ALA A 138 -6.81 6.44 -17.61
CA ALA A 138 -7.65 5.36 -17.14
C ALA A 138 -6.87 4.46 -16.18
N LYS A 139 -7.59 3.77 -15.30
CA LYS A 139 -6.98 2.90 -14.30
C LYS A 139 -6.05 1.87 -14.93
N GLY A 140 -4.84 1.76 -14.39
CA GLY A 140 -3.81 0.86 -14.91
C GLY A 140 -3.12 1.36 -16.18
N MET A 141 -3.22 2.65 -16.51
CA MET A 141 -2.59 3.27 -17.67
C MET A 141 -1.74 4.50 -17.28
N ALA A 142 -1.20 4.52 -16.06
CA ALA A 142 -0.44 5.67 -15.55
C ALA A 142 0.79 5.95 -16.44
N ARG A 143 0.84 7.17 -16.97
CA ARG A 143 1.93 7.68 -17.81
C ARG A 143 2.04 9.18 -17.62
N LEU A 144 3.25 9.72 -17.69
CA LEU A 144 3.48 11.16 -17.63
C LEU A 144 4.62 11.60 -18.57
N PRO A 145 4.55 12.82 -19.13
CA PRO A 145 5.67 13.44 -19.84
C PRO A 145 6.85 13.70 -18.90
N ALA A 146 8.08 13.62 -19.42
CA ALA A 146 9.29 13.82 -18.62
C ALA A 146 9.36 15.23 -18.00
N GLU A 147 8.84 16.25 -18.70
CA GLU A 147 8.88 17.65 -18.27
C GLU A 147 8.11 17.88 -16.96
N GLN A 148 7.12 17.02 -16.67
CA GLN A 148 6.34 17.09 -15.43
C GLN A 148 7.14 16.65 -14.19
N LEU A 149 8.30 16.03 -14.36
CA LEU A 149 9.19 15.62 -13.27
C LEU A 149 10.06 16.77 -12.74
N ALA A 150 10.32 17.79 -13.55
CA ALA A 150 11.34 18.82 -13.29
C ALA A 150 11.18 19.58 -11.96
N SER A 151 9.95 19.83 -11.52
CA SER A 151 9.68 20.56 -10.27
C SER A 151 9.67 19.68 -9.02
N LEU A 152 9.76 18.36 -9.17
CA LEU A 152 9.57 17.36 -8.12
C LEU A 152 10.77 16.38 -8.01
N SER A 153 11.85 16.62 -8.74
CA SER A 153 12.97 15.68 -8.89
C SER A 153 14.07 15.82 -7.84
N GLY A 154 14.16 16.95 -7.12
CA GLY A 154 15.34 17.33 -6.33
C GLY A 154 15.72 16.42 -5.16
N HIS A 155 14.83 15.51 -4.75
CA HIS A 155 15.02 14.54 -3.66
C HIS A 155 14.75 13.09 -4.12
N LEU A 156 14.83 12.87 -5.44
CA LEU A 156 14.59 11.58 -6.07
C LEU A 156 15.85 11.11 -6.78
N ILE A 157 16.21 9.85 -6.60
CA ILE A 157 17.22 9.17 -7.42
C ILE A 157 16.53 8.44 -8.55
N ALA A 158 17.04 8.61 -9.77
CA ALA A 158 16.52 8.04 -10.99
C ALA A 158 17.46 6.94 -11.51
N LEU A 159 16.96 5.70 -11.64
CA LEU A 159 17.64 4.64 -12.37
C LEU A 159 17.01 4.48 -13.75
N VAL A 160 17.84 4.42 -14.80
CA VAL A 160 17.40 4.35 -16.19
C VAL A 160 17.97 3.11 -16.89
N ALA A 161 17.11 2.15 -17.23
CA ALA A 161 17.51 0.90 -17.87
C ALA A 161 17.69 1.00 -19.39
N ASP A 162 16.97 1.91 -20.06
CA ASP A 162 17.14 2.19 -21.49
C ASP A 162 16.71 3.63 -21.82
N PRO A 163 17.52 4.63 -21.43
CA PRO A 163 17.16 6.03 -21.63
C PRO A 163 17.23 6.46 -23.11
N LYS A 164 17.71 5.61 -24.02
CA LYS A 164 17.97 5.94 -25.44
C LYS A 164 18.71 7.29 -25.55
N GLU A 165 18.10 8.29 -26.20
CA GLU A 165 18.65 9.64 -26.37
C GLU A 165 18.24 10.62 -25.25
N ARG A 166 17.43 10.18 -24.27
CA ARG A 166 16.85 11.03 -23.21
C ARG A 166 17.69 11.11 -21.95
N LEU A 167 18.82 10.40 -21.86
CA LEU A 167 19.71 10.50 -20.70
C LEU A 167 20.08 11.95 -20.33
N PRO A 168 20.41 12.85 -21.28
CA PRO A 168 20.67 14.26 -20.96
C PRO A 168 19.46 14.98 -20.36
N ILE A 169 18.25 14.64 -20.82
CA ILE A 169 17.00 15.21 -20.29
C ILE A 169 16.81 14.80 -18.84
N TYR A 170 17.03 13.53 -18.51
CA TYR A 170 16.97 13.07 -17.13
C TYR A 170 18.06 13.73 -16.27
N GLN A 171 19.29 13.88 -16.78
CA GLN A 171 20.36 14.58 -16.05
C GLN A 171 20.05 16.07 -15.80
N GLU A 172 19.33 16.73 -16.70
CA GLU A 172 18.85 18.11 -16.52
C GLU A 172 17.74 18.18 -15.46
N ILE A 173 16.82 17.22 -15.46
CA ILE A 173 15.70 17.14 -14.52
C ILE A 173 16.16 16.83 -13.10
N PHE A 174 16.96 15.78 -12.90
CA PHE A 174 17.30 15.24 -11.58
C PHE A 174 18.65 15.76 -11.05
N GLY A 175 19.52 16.25 -11.94
CA GLY A 175 20.93 16.47 -11.64
C GLY A 175 21.76 15.22 -11.95
N ARG A 176 23.01 15.42 -12.39
CA ARG A 176 23.90 14.34 -12.84
C ARG A 176 24.27 13.34 -11.73
N ASP A 177 24.25 13.78 -10.48
CA ASP A 177 24.54 12.99 -9.27
C ASP A 177 23.36 12.14 -8.78
N ARG A 178 22.19 12.27 -9.43
CA ARG A 178 20.97 11.53 -9.10
C ARG A 178 20.47 10.63 -10.23
N VAL A 179 21.15 10.62 -11.38
CA VAL A 179 20.77 9.78 -12.53
C VAL A 179 21.83 8.71 -12.73
N PHE A 180 21.41 7.45 -12.60
CA PHE A 180 22.26 6.28 -12.77
C PHE A 180 21.77 5.45 -13.94
N ILE A 181 22.68 5.03 -14.81
CA ILE A 181 22.36 4.03 -15.83
C ILE A 181 22.30 2.68 -15.14
N GLU A 182 21.15 2.04 -15.23
CA GLU A 182 20.88 0.76 -14.63
C GLU A 182 21.34 -0.37 -15.55
N LEU A 183 22.15 -1.27 -15.01
CA LEU A 183 22.59 -2.48 -15.68
C LEU A 183 21.99 -3.70 -14.98
N HIS A 184 21.38 -4.57 -15.77
CA HIS A 184 20.93 -5.88 -15.36
C HIS A 184 21.41 -6.92 -16.39
N ASP A 185 21.74 -8.13 -15.96
CA ASP A 185 22.11 -9.25 -16.84
C ASP A 185 21.43 -10.51 -16.32
N HIS A 186 20.44 -10.96 -17.08
CA HIS A 186 19.60 -12.12 -16.80
C HIS A 186 20.07 -13.33 -17.61
N LEU A 187 21.31 -13.32 -18.08
CA LEU A 187 21.91 -14.34 -18.94
C LEU A 187 21.14 -14.56 -20.25
N ALA A 188 20.33 -13.57 -20.67
CA ALA A 188 19.60 -13.61 -21.93
C ALA A 188 20.55 -13.35 -23.11
N PRO A 189 20.20 -13.78 -24.34
CA PRO A 189 21.05 -13.62 -25.51
C PRO A 189 21.43 -12.17 -25.84
N ASP A 190 20.56 -11.22 -25.54
CA ASP A 190 20.68 -9.79 -25.90
C ASP A 190 21.26 -8.92 -24.79
N ASP A 191 21.27 -9.38 -23.53
CA ASP A 191 21.71 -8.63 -22.35
C ASP A 191 23.11 -8.03 -22.52
N ARG A 192 24.08 -8.84 -22.99
CA ARG A 192 25.46 -8.35 -23.20
C ARG A 192 25.54 -7.21 -24.19
N SER A 193 24.75 -7.30 -25.27
CA SER A 193 24.72 -6.23 -26.29
C SER A 193 24.06 -4.97 -25.75
N ARG A 194 22.99 -5.11 -24.94
CA ARG A 194 22.29 -4.00 -24.29
C ARG A 194 23.22 -3.30 -23.31
N ASN A 195 23.84 -4.05 -22.41
CA ASN A 195 24.72 -3.49 -21.39
C ASN A 195 25.95 -2.83 -22.01
N GLN A 196 26.52 -3.36 -23.11
CA GLN A 196 27.59 -2.66 -23.80
C GLN A 196 27.15 -1.28 -24.33
N ARG A 197 25.96 -1.18 -24.93
CA ARG A 197 25.42 0.12 -25.39
C ARG A 197 25.20 1.09 -24.24
N LEU A 198 24.77 0.60 -23.09
CA LEU A 198 24.56 1.39 -21.87
C LEU A 198 25.89 1.86 -21.27
N LEU A 199 26.93 1.02 -21.27
CA LEU A 199 28.29 1.39 -20.88
C LEU A 199 28.85 2.49 -21.80
N ASP A 200 28.71 2.34 -23.11
CA ASP A 200 29.14 3.36 -24.08
C ASP A 200 28.35 4.67 -23.92
N LEU A 201 27.08 4.60 -23.51
CA LEU A 201 26.27 5.77 -23.21
C LEU A 201 26.70 6.44 -21.89
N ALA A 202 27.01 5.65 -20.86
CA ALA A 202 27.53 6.10 -19.58
C ALA A 202 28.81 6.92 -19.76
N GLU A 203 29.76 6.38 -20.53
CA GLU A 203 31.04 7.03 -20.82
C GLU A 203 30.84 8.34 -21.57
N ARG A 204 30.00 8.36 -22.61
CA ARG A 204 29.74 9.56 -23.43
C ARG A 204 29.11 10.71 -22.64
N HIS A 205 28.28 10.40 -21.63
CA HIS A 205 27.54 11.41 -20.86
C HIS A 205 28.05 11.58 -19.42
N GLY A 206 29.10 10.85 -19.02
CA GLY A 206 29.63 10.84 -17.67
C GLY A 206 28.58 10.46 -16.62
N ALA A 207 27.70 9.49 -16.95
CA ALA A 207 26.66 9.01 -16.04
C ALA A 207 27.19 7.83 -15.21
N PRO A 208 26.97 7.82 -13.87
CA PRO A 208 27.32 6.66 -13.06
C PRO A 208 26.47 5.45 -13.41
N LEU A 209 27.01 4.25 -13.18
CA LEU A 209 26.33 2.97 -13.42
C LEU A 209 25.81 2.41 -12.10
N VAL A 210 24.73 1.64 -12.13
CA VAL A 210 24.27 0.86 -10.98
C VAL A 210 23.88 -0.53 -11.43
N ILE A 211 24.20 -1.55 -10.63
CA ILE A 211 23.77 -2.92 -10.89
C ILE A 211 22.55 -3.23 -10.05
N THR A 212 21.52 -3.76 -10.69
CA THR A 212 20.29 -4.30 -10.09
C THR A 212 19.95 -5.63 -10.75
N ASN A 213 18.90 -6.32 -10.30
CA ASN A 213 18.47 -7.57 -10.92
C ASN A 213 17.03 -7.56 -11.47
N GLU A 214 16.32 -6.43 -11.44
CA GLU A 214 14.92 -6.32 -11.89
C GLU A 214 14.08 -7.49 -11.34
N VAL A 215 14.00 -7.55 -10.02
CA VAL A 215 13.49 -8.71 -9.29
C VAL A 215 11.97 -8.77 -9.40
N PHE A 216 11.43 -9.91 -9.84
CA PHE A 216 9.99 -10.19 -9.81
C PHE A 216 9.62 -11.23 -8.75
N TYR A 217 10.58 -11.92 -8.16
CA TYR A 217 10.32 -12.95 -7.15
C TYR A 217 11.48 -13.20 -6.19
N ALA A 218 11.17 -13.70 -5.00
CA ALA A 218 12.18 -13.93 -3.97
C ALA A 218 13.17 -15.06 -4.33
N THR A 219 12.69 -16.16 -4.91
CA THR A 219 13.51 -17.36 -5.19
C THR A 219 13.28 -17.88 -6.62
N PRO A 220 14.26 -18.58 -7.22
CA PRO A 220 14.13 -19.08 -8.60
C PRO A 220 12.88 -19.94 -8.83
N ASP A 221 12.44 -20.73 -7.85
CA ASP A 221 11.27 -21.62 -7.97
C ASP A 221 9.95 -20.87 -8.20
N ARG A 222 9.88 -19.58 -7.83
CA ARG A 222 8.71 -18.71 -8.02
C ARG A 222 8.51 -18.28 -9.49
N HIS A 223 9.47 -18.51 -10.39
CA HIS A 223 9.30 -18.18 -11.83
C HIS A 223 8.07 -18.84 -12.44
N ARG A 224 7.71 -20.05 -11.99
CA ARG A 224 6.50 -20.76 -12.47
C ARG A 224 5.21 -20.00 -12.17
N LEU A 225 5.15 -19.35 -11.00
CA LEU A 225 4.01 -18.50 -10.65
C LEU A 225 4.05 -17.20 -11.46
N HIS A 226 5.22 -16.60 -11.63
CA HIS A 226 5.41 -15.42 -12.47
C HIS A 226 4.90 -15.63 -13.90
N ASP A 227 5.22 -16.76 -14.53
CA ASP A 227 4.77 -17.10 -15.88
C ASP A 227 3.24 -17.23 -15.93
N VAL A 228 2.63 -17.82 -14.91
CA VAL A 228 1.17 -17.90 -14.78
C VAL A 228 0.54 -16.53 -14.61
N LEU A 229 1.11 -15.65 -13.77
CA LEU A 229 0.65 -14.27 -13.61
C LEU A 229 0.73 -13.51 -14.93
N THR A 230 1.81 -13.70 -15.69
CA THR A 230 2.00 -13.14 -17.03
C THR A 230 0.91 -13.62 -18.00
N ALA A 231 0.64 -14.92 -18.04
CA ALA A 231 -0.45 -15.46 -18.88
C ALA A 231 -1.83 -14.93 -18.46
N ILE A 232 -2.11 -14.81 -17.16
CA ILE A 232 -3.34 -14.19 -16.64
C ILE A 232 -3.46 -12.73 -17.09
N ARG A 233 -2.38 -11.94 -16.96
CA ARG A 233 -2.34 -10.53 -17.38
C ARG A 233 -2.67 -10.39 -18.85
N HIS A 234 -2.06 -11.21 -19.70
CA HIS A 234 -2.26 -11.18 -21.16
C HIS A 234 -3.51 -11.94 -21.62
N ARG A 235 -4.29 -12.51 -20.69
CA ARG A 235 -5.55 -13.24 -20.95
C ARG A 235 -5.37 -14.38 -21.96
N THR A 236 -4.31 -15.16 -21.79
CA THR A 236 -3.91 -16.24 -22.69
C THR A 236 -3.46 -17.46 -21.87
N THR A 237 -3.09 -18.55 -22.54
CA THR A 237 -2.52 -19.74 -21.90
C THR A 237 -1.00 -19.65 -21.85
N LEU A 238 -0.35 -20.44 -21.01
CA LEU A 238 1.12 -20.55 -20.99
C LEU A 238 1.68 -20.96 -22.36
N ASP A 239 1.00 -21.87 -23.06
CA ASP A 239 1.42 -22.36 -24.39
C ASP A 239 1.43 -21.23 -25.43
N GLU A 240 0.52 -20.27 -25.30
CA GLU A 240 0.38 -19.12 -26.21
C GLU A 240 1.17 -17.87 -25.73
N ALA A 241 1.63 -17.87 -24.47
CA ALA A 241 2.31 -16.73 -23.85
C ALA A 241 3.79 -16.61 -24.22
N GLN A 242 4.36 -17.48 -25.06
CA GLN A 242 5.81 -17.56 -25.33
C GLN A 242 6.51 -16.21 -25.57
N ARG A 243 5.86 -15.28 -26.28
CA ARG A 243 6.42 -13.94 -26.57
C ARG A 243 6.50 -12.98 -25.37
N TYR A 244 5.84 -13.32 -24.28
CA TYR A 244 5.73 -12.51 -23.05
C TYR A 244 6.53 -13.10 -21.89
N LEU A 245 6.88 -14.38 -21.94
CA LEU A 245 7.60 -15.06 -20.87
C LEU A 245 9.10 -14.74 -20.94
N HIS A 246 9.74 -14.70 -19.77
CA HIS A 246 11.20 -14.60 -19.71
C HIS A 246 11.86 -15.90 -20.18
N PRO A 247 13.04 -15.85 -20.82
CA PRO A 247 13.71 -17.06 -21.32
C PRO A 247 14.17 -18.03 -20.23
N ASN A 248 14.31 -17.56 -18.99
CA ASN A 248 14.86 -18.32 -17.86
C ASN A 248 14.33 -17.75 -16.52
N ALA A 249 14.81 -18.29 -15.40
CA ALA A 249 14.36 -17.92 -14.05
C ALA A 249 15.22 -16.83 -13.37
N GLU A 250 16.00 -16.04 -14.10
CA GLU A 250 17.03 -15.15 -13.52
C GLU A 250 16.51 -13.89 -12.81
N HIS A 251 15.21 -13.59 -12.84
CA HIS A 251 14.60 -12.43 -12.16
C HIS A 251 14.30 -12.64 -10.66
N TYR A 252 15.09 -13.47 -9.97
CA TYR A 252 14.97 -13.68 -8.52
C TYR A 252 15.84 -12.73 -7.70
N LEU A 253 15.61 -12.62 -6.38
CA LEU A 253 16.49 -11.83 -5.51
C LEU A 253 17.85 -12.54 -5.32
N LYS A 254 18.89 -11.98 -5.97
CA LYS A 254 20.28 -12.45 -5.94
C LYS A 254 21.11 -11.74 -4.88
N SER A 255 22.08 -12.43 -4.31
CA SER A 255 23.12 -11.83 -3.48
C SER A 255 24.08 -10.98 -4.32
N GLY A 256 24.78 -10.04 -3.67
CA GLY A 256 25.85 -9.27 -4.32
C GLY A 256 27.00 -10.15 -4.84
N ALA A 257 27.22 -11.34 -4.24
CA ALA A 257 28.21 -12.30 -4.72
C ALA A 257 27.78 -12.95 -6.04
N GLU A 258 26.52 -13.38 -6.15
CA GLU A 258 25.94 -13.90 -7.39
C GLU A 258 25.99 -12.84 -8.51
N LEU A 259 25.60 -11.60 -8.21
CA LEU A 259 25.66 -10.52 -9.19
C LEU A 259 27.09 -10.21 -9.62
N ARG A 260 28.06 -10.17 -8.70
CA ARG A 260 29.47 -10.01 -9.07
C ARG A 260 29.94 -11.12 -10.01
N GLN A 261 29.50 -12.37 -9.79
CA GLN A 261 29.82 -13.48 -10.69
C GLN A 261 29.19 -13.30 -12.07
N VAL A 262 27.92 -12.89 -12.15
CA VAL A 262 27.25 -12.62 -13.44
C VAL A 262 27.96 -11.50 -14.19
N PHE A 263 28.29 -10.40 -13.51
CA PHE A 263 28.90 -9.22 -14.12
C PHE A 263 30.40 -9.36 -14.42
N SER A 264 31.04 -10.44 -13.96
CA SER A 264 32.42 -10.80 -14.40
C SER A 264 32.54 -11.00 -15.92
N ARG A 265 31.43 -11.18 -16.63
CA ARG A 265 31.34 -11.26 -18.10
C ARG A 265 31.66 -9.94 -18.82
N TYR A 266 31.69 -8.82 -18.10
CA TYR A 266 32.03 -7.49 -18.62
C TYR A 266 33.45 -7.13 -18.19
N SER A 267 33.59 -6.52 -17.00
CA SER A 267 34.87 -6.28 -16.34
C SER A 267 34.67 -6.27 -14.82
N GLN A 268 35.73 -6.57 -14.09
CA GLN A 268 35.68 -6.55 -12.63
C GLN A 268 35.39 -5.14 -12.08
N GLN A 269 35.91 -4.12 -12.76
CA GLN A 269 35.67 -2.72 -12.41
C GLN A 269 34.18 -2.34 -12.51
N VAL A 270 33.52 -2.70 -13.61
CA VAL A 270 32.08 -2.43 -13.78
C VAL A 270 31.25 -3.14 -12.70
N ALA A 271 31.61 -4.38 -12.37
CA ALA A 271 30.94 -5.14 -11.32
C ALA A 271 31.11 -4.47 -9.95
N ASP A 272 32.33 -4.09 -9.57
CA ASP A 272 32.59 -3.50 -8.27
C ASP A 272 32.02 -2.08 -8.15
N GLU A 273 32.11 -1.24 -9.19
CA GLU A 273 31.51 0.10 -9.23
C GLU A 273 29.99 0.05 -9.15
N GLY A 274 29.34 -0.76 -9.98
CA GLY A 274 27.87 -0.83 -10.03
C GLY A 274 27.26 -1.36 -8.73
N LEU A 275 27.90 -2.34 -8.08
CA LEU A 275 27.48 -2.86 -6.77
C LEU A 275 27.75 -1.84 -5.66
N ALA A 276 28.84 -1.08 -5.73
CA ALA A 276 29.16 -0.03 -4.76
C ALA A 276 28.18 1.15 -4.85
N HIS A 277 27.80 1.59 -6.06
CA HIS A 277 26.78 2.62 -6.24
C HIS A 277 25.41 2.18 -5.71
N ALA A 278 25.04 0.90 -5.86
CA ALA A 278 23.81 0.39 -5.27
C ALA A 278 23.80 0.56 -3.73
N ALA A 279 24.93 0.26 -3.09
CA ALA A 279 25.13 0.46 -1.66
C ALA A 279 25.17 1.94 -1.25
N GLU A 280 25.79 2.80 -2.07
CA GLU A 280 25.82 4.25 -1.87
C GLU A 280 24.41 4.86 -1.93
N ILE A 281 23.64 4.52 -2.95
CA ILE A 281 22.24 4.94 -3.10
C ILE A 281 21.42 4.48 -1.88
N ALA A 282 21.57 3.24 -1.46
CA ALA A 282 20.97 2.76 -0.21
C ALA A 282 21.42 3.58 1.00
N GLY A 283 22.68 4.02 1.06
CA GLY A 283 23.21 4.91 2.09
C GLY A 283 22.58 6.31 2.09
N ARG A 284 22.07 6.78 0.96
CA ARG A 284 21.41 8.09 0.81
C ARG A 284 19.92 8.04 1.18
N CYS A 285 19.24 6.94 0.87
CA CYS A 285 17.81 6.78 1.13
C CYS A 285 17.52 6.64 2.64
N ARG A 286 16.99 7.70 3.25
CA ARG A 286 16.64 7.82 4.67
C ARG A 286 15.22 8.38 4.80
N PHE A 287 14.24 7.52 4.53
CA PHE A 287 12.84 7.84 4.72
C PHE A 287 12.22 7.02 5.86
N SER A 288 11.28 7.64 6.57
CA SER A 288 10.41 6.98 7.53
C SER A 288 9.02 7.60 7.48
N PHE A 289 7.99 6.76 7.62
CA PHE A 289 6.61 7.19 7.71
C PHE A 289 6.35 7.86 9.07
N ASP A 290 6.73 9.14 9.21
CA ASP A 290 6.31 9.99 10.33
C ASP A 290 5.19 10.93 9.86
N LEU A 291 3.99 10.36 9.83
CA LEU A 291 2.75 11.02 9.37
C LEU A 291 1.88 11.49 10.52
N VAL A 292 2.42 11.52 11.75
CA VAL A 292 1.67 11.91 12.95
C VAL A 292 1.12 13.34 12.85
N SER A 293 1.92 14.23 12.27
CA SER A 293 1.54 15.63 12.03
C SER A 293 0.45 15.81 10.99
N ALA A 294 0.27 14.85 10.07
CA ALA A 294 -0.70 14.93 8.99
C ALA A 294 -2.09 14.38 9.36
N ARG A 295 -2.24 13.81 10.56
CA ARG A 295 -3.44 13.09 11.02
C ARG A 295 -4.73 13.90 10.98
N PHE A 296 -4.67 15.21 11.25
CA PHE A 296 -5.85 16.05 11.43
C PHE A 296 -5.92 17.20 10.41
N PRO A 297 -7.08 17.42 9.75
CA PRO A 297 -7.29 18.55 8.84
C PRO A 297 -7.28 19.93 9.51
N GLY A 298 -7.31 19.98 10.85
CA GLY A 298 -7.77 21.12 11.62
C GLY A 298 -9.30 21.14 11.68
N PHE A 299 -9.88 21.37 12.87
CA PHE A 299 -11.31 21.59 13.03
C PHE A 299 -11.63 23.07 13.33
N PRO A 300 -12.53 23.71 12.57
CA PRO A 300 -12.88 25.11 12.81
C PRO A 300 -13.63 25.26 14.14
N VAL A 301 -13.06 26.04 15.05
CA VAL A 301 -13.64 26.37 16.36
C VAL A 301 -13.92 27.87 16.49
N PRO A 302 -14.81 28.31 17.39
CA PRO A 302 -15.03 29.72 17.65
C PRO A 302 -13.74 30.48 18.00
N ALA A 303 -13.70 31.79 17.70
CA ALA A 303 -12.53 32.61 17.96
C ALA A 303 -12.15 32.59 19.45
N GLY A 304 -10.88 32.30 19.74
CA GLY A 304 -10.36 32.18 21.11
C GLY A 304 -10.55 30.81 21.76
N GLU A 305 -11.18 29.85 21.08
CA GLU A 305 -11.31 28.47 21.55
C GLU A 305 -10.22 27.56 20.96
N THR A 306 -9.91 26.47 21.66
CA THR A 306 -9.16 25.32 21.15
C THR A 306 -10.13 24.18 20.84
N PRO A 307 -9.71 23.16 20.06
CA PRO A 307 -10.52 21.95 19.88
C PRO A 307 -10.98 21.34 21.22
N TYR A 308 -10.11 21.30 22.21
CA TYR A 308 -10.46 20.79 23.53
C TYR A 308 -11.47 21.68 24.27
N SER A 309 -11.29 23.00 24.30
CA SER A 309 -12.23 23.88 25.02
C SER A 309 -13.62 23.85 24.39
N PHE A 310 -13.69 23.75 23.07
CA PHE A 310 -14.95 23.64 22.34
C PHE A 310 -15.64 22.30 22.61
N LEU A 311 -14.90 21.19 22.54
CA LEU A 311 -15.39 19.86 22.90
C LEU A 311 -15.91 19.84 24.34
N TYR A 312 -15.13 20.38 25.29
CA TYR A 312 -15.51 20.47 26.70
C TYR A 312 -16.87 21.17 26.86
N ARG A 313 -17.04 22.34 26.22
CA ARG A 313 -18.29 23.09 26.28
C ARG A 313 -19.48 22.31 25.72
N LEU A 314 -19.32 21.67 24.56
CA LEU A 314 -20.36 20.83 23.96
C LEU A 314 -20.81 19.72 24.91
N CYS A 315 -19.87 19.06 25.60
CA CYS A 315 -20.20 18.02 26.57
C CYS A 315 -20.89 18.58 27.82
N GLN A 316 -20.46 19.74 28.33
CA GLN A 316 -21.08 20.38 29.49
C GLN A 316 -22.53 20.83 29.22
N ASP A 317 -22.82 21.27 27.99
CA ASP A 317 -24.17 21.62 27.58
C ASP A 317 -25.03 20.35 27.46
N ALA A 318 -24.52 19.33 26.75
CA ALA A 318 -25.24 18.08 26.51
C ALA A 318 -25.48 17.23 27.77
N VAL A 319 -24.57 17.23 28.75
CA VAL A 319 -24.74 16.44 29.99
C VAL A 319 -25.92 16.94 30.81
N ARG A 320 -26.13 18.26 30.83
CA ARG A 320 -27.28 18.89 31.51
C ARG A 320 -28.59 18.57 30.81
N GLU A 321 -28.58 18.31 29.50
CA GLU A 321 -29.78 17.92 28.75
C GLU A 321 -30.11 16.43 28.87
N LYS A 322 -29.09 15.57 28.95
CA LYS A 322 -29.28 14.10 28.96
C LYS A 322 -29.42 13.51 30.36
N TYR A 323 -28.78 14.09 31.38
CA TYR A 323 -28.81 13.57 32.75
C TYR A 323 -29.48 14.54 33.72
N HIS A 324 -30.63 14.12 34.28
CA HIS A 324 -31.41 14.90 35.23
C HIS A 324 -31.80 14.04 36.45
N PRO A 325 -31.15 14.20 37.62
CA PRO A 325 -30.01 15.08 37.90
C PRO A 325 -28.68 14.54 37.34
N VAL A 326 -27.70 15.42 37.14
CA VAL A 326 -26.30 15.00 36.89
C VAL A 326 -25.73 14.43 38.18
N THR A 327 -25.53 13.12 38.24
CA THR A 327 -24.98 12.44 39.42
C THR A 327 -23.46 12.63 39.54
N SER A 328 -22.90 12.34 40.72
CA SER A 328 -21.45 12.36 40.93
C SER A 328 -20.70 11.36 40.05
N GLU A 329 -21.32 10.22 39.76
CA GLU A 329 -20.77 9.19 38.86
C GLU A 329 -20.66 9.69 37.42
N VAL A 330 -21.73 10.29 36.90
CA VAL A 330 -21.76 10.89 35.55
C VAL A 330 -20.70 11.99 35.43
N ALA A 331 -20.65 12.90 36.41
CA ALA A 331 -19.68 13.99 36.40
C ALA A 331 -18.23 13.48 36.47
N ALA A 332 -17.95 12.48 37.31
CA ALA A 332 -16.62 11.89 37.44
C ALA A 332 -16.19 11.16 36.15
N ARG A 333 -17.11 10.39 35.53
CA ARG A 333 -16.82 9.71 34.27
C ARG A 333 -16.56 10.70 33.14
N LEU A 334 -17.40 11.72 33.00
CA LEU A 334 -17.23 12.75 31.97
C LEU A 334 -15.87 13.44 32.08
N GLN A 335 -15.50 13.87 33.29
CA GLN A 335 -14.21 14.54 33.49
C GLN A 335 -13.04 13.61 33.18
N LYS A 336 -13.09 12.34 33.63
CA LYS A 336 -12.05 11.34 33.33
C LYS A 336 -11.87 11.14 31.82
N GLU A 337 -12.96 10.98 31.06
CA GLU A 337 -12.87 10.80 29.61
C GLU A 337 -12.30 12.04 28.92
N LEU A 338 -12.77 13.25 29.30
CA LEU A 338 -12.25 14.51 28.75
C LEU A 338 -10.76 14.69 29.05
N ASP A 339 -10.28 14.31 30.23
CA ASP A 339 -8.86 14.39 30.57
C ASP A 339 -8.02 13.47 29.69
N VAL A 340 -8.47 12.23 29.46
CA VAL A 340 -7.79 11.28 28.56
C VAL A 340 -7.80 11.80 27.11
N ILE A 341 -8.93 12.33 26.63
CA ILE A 341 -9.05 12.88 25.28
C ILE A 341 -8.11 14.08 25.08
N ASN A 342 -7.95 14.93 26.10
CA ASN A 342 -7.01 16.04 26.05
C ASN A 342 -5.57 15.56 25.98
N LYS A 343 -5.18 14.64 26.89
CA LYS A 343 -3.82 14.10 26.96
C LYS A 343 -3.40 13.36 25.69
N THR A 344 -4.33 12.65 25.07
CA THR A 344 -4.10 11.88 23.84
C THR A 344 -4.20 12.72 22.56
N GLY A 345 -4.68 13.97 22.64
CA GLY A 345 -4.80 14.87 21.50
C GLY A 345 -5.98 14.56 20.56
N PHE A 346 -6.93 13.71 20.96
CA PHE A 346 -8.04 13.29 20.10
C PHE A 346 -9.25 14.24 20.10
N SER A 347 -9.12 15.46 20.64
CA SER A 347 -10.25 16.41 20.68
C SER A 347 -10.84 16.68 19.28
N GLU A 348 -9.99 16.87 18.28
CA GLU A 348 -10.44 17.08 16.90
C GLU A 348 -11.14 15.85 16.31
N PHE A 349 -10.69 14.65 16.66
CA PHE A 349 -11.31 13.40 16.23
C PHE A 349 -12.78 13.31 16.67
N PHE A 350 -13.08 13.67 17.93
CA PHE A 350 -14.45 13.70 18.43
C PHE A 350 -15.28 14.80 17.78
N LEU A 351 -14.70 15.99 17.56
CA LEU A 351 -15.40 17.11 16.90
C LEU A 351 -15.77 16.80 15.45
N ILE A 352 -14.88 16.15 14.72
CA ILE A 352 -15.13 15.66 13.36
C ILE A 352 -16.34 14.71 13.35
N ASN A 353 -16.34 13.68 14.21
CA ASN A 353 -17.42 12.71 14.29
C ASN A 353 -18.74 13.33 14.77
N TRP A 354 -18.68 14.25 15.73
CA TRP A 354 -19.83 15.05 16.17
C TRP A 354 -20.43 15.85 15.02
N ASP A 355 -19.60 16.49 14.20
CA ASP A 355 -20.03 17.33 13.10
C ASP A 355 -20.69 16.52 11.97
N LEU A 356 -20.20 15.32 11.68
CA LEU A 356 -20.88 14.37 10.78
C LEU A 356 -22.29 14.07 11.28
N MET A 357 -22.42 13.77 12.57
CA MET A 357 -23.71 13.45 13.19
C MET A 357 -24.63 14.68 13.29
N ARG A 358 -24.07 15.87 13.50
CA ARG A 358 -24.81 17.15 13.43
C ARG A 358 -25.36 17.37 12.03
N PHE A 359 -24.53 17.18 11.00
CA PHE A 359 -24.96 17.30 9.60
C PHE A 359 -26.08 16.29 9.28
N ALA A 360 -25.88 15.02 9.62
CA ALA A 360 -26.87 13.98 9.39
C ALA A 360 -28.22 14.32 10.04
N ARG A 361 -28.21 14.75 11.32
CA ARG A 361 -29.43 15.21 12.00
C ARG A 361 -30.09 16.41 11.31
N SER A 362 -29.31 17.40 10.88
CA SER A 362 -29.84 18.59 10.19
C SER A 362 -30.51 18.28 8.84
N ARG A 363 -30.19 17.13 8.25
CA ARG A 363 -30.75 16.62 7.00
C ARG A 363 -31.76 15.48 7.19
N GLY A 364 -32.08 15.12 8.44
CA GLY A 364 -32.97 14.00 8.73
C GLY A 364 -32.40 12.63 8.35
N ILE A 365 -31.08 12.49 8.23
CA ILE A 365 -30.40 11.25 7.88
C ILE A 365 -30.19 10.42 9.15
N PRO A 366 -30.77 9.21 9.26
CA PRO A 366 -30.49 8.34 10.39
C PRO A 366 -29.02 7.90 10.40
N GLY A 367 -28.37 8.17 11.53
CA GLY A 367 -27.00 7.75 11.81
C GLY A 367 -26.88 7.15 13.23
N GLN A 368 -25.92 6.25 13.41
CA GLN A 368 -25.58 5.62 14.69
C GLN A 368 -24.12 5.14 14.69
N GLY A 369 -23.34 5.55 15.69
CA GLY A 369 -22.02 4.99 15.96
C GLY A 369 -22.09 3.58 16.55
N ARG A 370 -21.12 2.73 16.23
CA ARG A 370 -21.02 1.34 16.73
C ARG A 370 -19.64 0.99 17.28
N GLY A 371 -19.48 -0.24 17.76
CA GLY A 371 -18.21 -0.73 18.30
C GLY A 371 -17.88 -0.13 19.66
N SER A 372 -16.59 0.01 19.97
CA SER A 372 -16.12 0.54 21.26
C SER A 372 -16.46 2.02 21.47
N ALA A 373 -16.84 2.77 20.42
CA ALA A 373 -17.36 4.12 20.56
C ALA A 373 -18.56 4.22 21.52
N ALA A 374 -19.34 3.13 21.69
CA ALA A 374 -20.45 3.07 22.64
C ALA A 374 -20.01 3.10 24.11
N ASP A 375 -18.74 2.81 24.40
CA ASP A 375 -18.20 2.76 25.76
C ASP A 375 -17.86 4.16 26.33
N SER A 376 -18.00 5.22 25.51
CA SER A 376 -17.65 6.60 25.86
C SER A 376 -18.87 7.48 26.15
N ILE A 377 -18.88 8.10 27.34
CA ILE A 377 -19.91 9.09 27.69
C ILE A 377 -19.79 10.33 26.81
N VAL A 378 -18.58 10.72 26.41
CA VAL A 378 -18.36 11.83 25.48
C VAL A 378 -19.02 11.55 24.13
N ALA A 379 -18.84 10.35 23.57
CA ALA A 379 -19.49 9.95 22.32
C ALA A 379 -21.03 9.94 22.43
N TYR A 380 -21.57 9.46 23.56
CA TYR A 380 -23.02 9.49 23.83
C TYR A 380 -23.58 10.92 23.94
N LEU A 381 -22.88 11.82 24.65
CA LEU A 381 -23.28 13.21 24.83
C LEU A 381 -23.28 13.99 23.51
N LEU A 382 -22.28 13.76 22.65
CA LEU A 382 -22.20 14.34 21.31
C LEU A 382 -23.25 13.76 20.34
N GLY A 383 -23.98 12.73 20.76
CA GLY A 383 -24.94 12.01 19.95
C GLY A 383 -24.29 11.26 18.79
N ILE A 384 -23.03 10.84 18.97
CA ILE A 384 -22.34 9.91 18.07
C ILE A 384 -22.92 8.51 18.28
N THR A 385 -23.09 8.12 19.55
CA THR A 385 -23.78 6.88 19.94
C THR A 385 -25.09 7.20 20.67
N ARG A 386 -26.03 6.26 20.64
CA ARG A 386 -27.30 6.32 21.38
C ARG A 386 -27.33 5.49 22.66
N VAL A 387 -26.26 4.76 22.96
CA VAL A 387 -26.17 3.87 24.13
C VAL A 387 -25.57 4.65 25.29
N ASP A 388 -26.24 4.67 26.45
CA ASP A 388 -25.71 5.29 27.67
C ASP A 388 -24.68 4.34 28.33
N PRO A 389 -23.39 4.69 28.37
CA PRO A 389 -22.37 3.81 28.92
C PRO A 389 -22.42 3.70 30.44
N ILE A 390 -23.01 4.66 31.15
CA ILE A 390 -23.17 4.61 32.61
C ILE A 390 -24.26 3.61 32.96
N GLU A 391 -25.43 3.75 32.33
CA GLU A 391 -26.57 2.84 32.56
C GLU A 391 -26.20 1.38 32.31
N HIS A 392 -25.38 1.14 31.28
CA HIS A 392 -24.96 -0.20 30.86
C HIS A 392 -23.61 -0.65 31.41
N ASN A 393 -22.98 0.10 32.32
CA ASN A 393 -21.67 -0.22 32.92
C ASN A 393 -20.56 -0.54 31.89
N LEU A 394 -20.49 0.24 30.82
CA LEU A 394 -19.50 0.08 29.76
C LEU A 394 -18.14 0.72 30.14
N LEU A 395 -17.06 0.16 29.61
CA LEU A 395 -15.69 0.47 30.02
C LEU A 395 -14.98 1.34 28.98
N PHE A 396 -14.76 2.61 29.29
CA PHE A 396 -14.12 3.58 28.39
C PHE A 396 -12.72 3.16 27.96
N GLU A 397 -11.98 2.47 28.83
CA GLU A 397 -10.61 2.03 28.56
C GLU A 397 -10.51 1.03 27.39
N ARG A 398 -11.62 0.37 27.03
CA ARG A 398 -11.71 -0.46 25.82
C ARG A 398 -11.71 0.37 24.53
N PHE A 399 -12.11 1.64 24.64
CA PHE A 399 -12.15 2.59 23.54
C PHE A 399 -10.90 3.46 23.50
N LEU A 400 -10.54 4.09 24.61
CA LEU A 400 -9.41 5.01 24.69
C LEU A 400 -8.78 5.01 26.10
N HIS A 401 -7.45 5.01 26.16
CA HIS A 401 -6.67 5.12 27.39
C HIS A 401 -5.35 5.88 27.14
N GLU A 402 -4.69 6.35 28.20
CA GLU A 402 -3.54 7.27 28.09
C GLU A 402 -2.31 6.66 27.41
N GLU A 403 -2.11 5.35 27.50
CA GLU A 403 -0.99 4.62 26.90
C GLU A 403 -1.26 4.17 25.46
N MET A 404 -2.43 4.51 24.90
CA MET A 404 -2.82 4.09 23.57
C MET A 404 -2.00 4.81 22.50
N THR A 405 -1.21 4.06 21.74
CA THR A 405 -0.39 4.58 20.64
C THR A 405 -1.13 4.58 19.30
N THR A 406 -2.21 3.81 19.19
CA THR A 406 -3.03 3.69 17.99
C THR A 406 -4.19 4.68 17.99
N THR A 407 -4.61 5.10 16.79
CA THR A 407 -5.79 5.96 16.63
C THR A 407 -7.06 5.14 16.96
N PRO A 408 -7.98 5.65 17.80
CA PRO A 408 -9.25 4.98 18.06
C PRO A 408 -10.14 4.99 16.81
N ASP A 409 -10.98 3.98 16.64
CA ASP A 409 -11.89 3.86 15.50
C ASP A 409 -13.34 4.20 15.91
N ILE A 410 -14.01 5.06 15.12
CA ILE A 410 -15.45 5.34 15.27
C ILE A 410 -16.11 5.03 13.92
N ASP A 411 -16.72 3.84 13.86
CA ASP A 411 -17.60 3.45 12.77
C ASP A 411 -18.98 4.11 12.95
N ILE A 412 -19.45 4.84 11.94
CA ILE A 412 -20.81 5.40 11.92
C ILE A 412 -21.62 4.77 10.80
N ASP A 413 -22.70 4.08 11.17
CA ASP A 413 -23.68 3.55 10.23
C ASP A 413 -24.71 4.64 9.88
N PHE A 414 -24.86 4.93 8.59
CA PHE A 414 -25.89 5.80 8.04
C PHE A 414 -26.90 5.00 7.21
N SER A 415 -28.09 5.56 7.00
CA SER A 415 -29.03 5.04 5.98
C SER A 415 -28.34 4.89 4.62
N THR A 416 -28.43 3.70 4.03
CA THR A 416 -27.80 3.41 2.72
C THR A 416 -28.24 4.37 1.63
N ALA A 417 -29.49 4.82 1.65
CA ALA A 417 -30.05 5.74 0.66
C ALA A 417 -29.44 7.15 0.73
N HIS A 418 -28.94 7.55 1.90
CA HIS A 418 -28.49 8.91 2.17
C HIS A 418 -26.99 9.03 2.41
N ARG A 419 -26.27 7.90 2.52
CA ARG A 419 -24.83 7.86 2.82
C ARG A 419 -23.99 8.71 1.87
N GLU A 420 -24.37 8.77 0.60
CA GLU A 420 -23.65 9.60 -0.38
C GLU A 420 -23.65 11.08 0.02
N GLN A 421 -24.75 11.58 0.59
CA GLN A 421 -24.85 12.97 1.01
C GLN A 421 -23.86 13.29 2.14
N VAL A 422 -23.61 12.32 3.04
CA VAL A 422 -22.62 12.48 4.11
C VAL A 422 -21.20 12.47 3.56
N ILE A 423 -20.90 11.57 2.61
CA ILE A 423 -19.59 11.55 1.92
C ILE A 423 -19.34 12.88 1.20
N GLN A 424 -20.33 13.37 0.44
CA GLN A 424 -20.20 14.65 -0.27
C GLN A 424 -20.06 15.83 0.69
N TYR A 425 -20.73 15.82 1.85
CA TYR A 425 -20.51 16.82 2.89
C TYR A 425 -19.05 16.88 3.35
N VAL A 426 -18.37 15.74 3.51
CA VAL A 426 -16.95 15.71 3.88
C VAL A 426 -16.09 16.30 2.76
N TYR A 427 -16.34 15.95 1.49
CA TYR A 427 -15.66 16.55 0.35
C TYR A 427 -15.87 18.06 0.25
N GLU A 428 -17.09 18.54 0.46
CA GLU A 428 -17.43 19.97 0.42
C GLU A 428 -16.77 20.74 1.58
N LYS A 429 -16.71 20.13 2.77
CA LYS A 429 -16.18 20.77 3.97
C LYS A 429 -14.65 20.86 3.98
N TYR A 430 -13.96 19.77 3.63
CA TYR A 430 -12.51 19.68 3.73
C TYR A 430 -11.78 19.85 2.40
N GLY A 431 -12.52 19.89 1.29
CA GLY A 431 -11.98 20.03 -0.05
C GLY A 431 -11.52 18.69 -0.64
N PRO A 432 -11.65 18.48 -1.97
CA PRO A 432 -11.19 17.26 -2.62
C PRO A 432 -9.68 17.04 -2.45
N GLU A 433 -8.87 18.09 -2.43
CA GLU A 433 -7.42 18.02 -2.30
C GLU A 433 -6.92 17.38 -1.00
N ARG A 434 -7.74 17.35 0.06
CA ARG A 434 -7.40 16.79 1.38
C ARG A 434 -8.20 15.53 1.72
N THR A 435 -9.06 15.10 0.81
CA THR A 435 -10.13 14.16 1.08
C THR A 435 -10.25 13.09 0.00
N GLY A 436 -10.31 11.81 0.41
CA GLY A 436 -10.29 10.70 -0.54
C GLY A 436 -10.75 9.39 0.08
N MET A 437 -11.34 8.52 -0.73
CA MET A 437 -11.74 7.20 -0.26
C MET A 437 -10.50 6.32 -0.07
N VAL A 438 -10.44 5.57 1.02
CA VAL A 438 -9.45 4.50 1.22
C VAL A 438 -9.69 3.40 0.18
N CYS A 439 -8.64 2.77 -0.33
CA CYS A 439 -8.81 1.65 -1.24
C CYS A 439 -9.19 0.37 -0.50
N ASN A 440 -9.67 -0.60 -1.24
CA ASN A 440 -9.73 -1.98 -0.80
C ASN A 440 -8.97 -2.85 -1.79
N VAL A 441 -7.99 -3.60 -1.29
CA VAL A 441 -7.17 -4.50 -2.11
C VAL A 441 -7.93 -5.82 -2.27
N VAL A 442 -8.46 -6.07 -3.47
CA VAL A 442 -9.17 -7.32 -3.75
C VAL A 442 -8.14 -8.40 -4.00
N THR A 443 -8.16 -9.45 -3.18
CA THR A 443 -7.22 -10.57 -3.29
C THR A 443 -7.81 -11.82 -3.94
N TYR A 444 -6.95 -12.69 -4.44
CA TYR A 444 -7.34 -14.01 -4.92
C TYR A 444 -7.83 -14.89 -3.77
N ARG A 445 -9.10 -15.29 -3.82
CA ARG A 445 -9.65 -16.37 -2.98
C ARG A 445 -9.65 -17.69 -3.74
N GLN A 446 -9.81 -18.81 -3.04
CA GLN A 446 -9.65 -20.16 -3.59
C GLN A 446 -10.40 -20.38 -4.91
N ARG A 447 -11.68 -20.00 -4.98
CA ARG A 447 -12.48 -20.14 -6.21
C ARG A 447 -11.95 -19.31 -7.39
N SER A 448 -11.48 -18.09 -7.14
CA SER A 448 -10.90 -17.24 -8.19
C SER A 448 -9.51 -17.70 -8.59
N ALA A 449 -8.69 -18.17 -7.63
CA ALA A 449 -7.37 -18.71 -7.89
C ALA A 449 -7.44 -19.93 -8.81
N ILE A 450 -8.30 -20.91 -8.49
CA ILE A 450 -8.54 -22.09 -9.32
C ILE A 450 -8.94 -21.71 -10.75
N ARG A 451 -9.87 -20.77 -10.91
CA ARG A 451 -10.35 -20.36 -12.24
C ARG A 451 -9.24 -19.70 -13.06
N GLU A 452 -8.53 -18.74 -12.49
CA GLU A 452 -7.58 -17.92 -13.25
C GLU A 452 -6.29 -18.71 -13.53
N VAL A 453 -5.78 -19.48 -12.57
CA VAL A 453 -4.65 -20.40 -12.79
C VAL A 453 -5.05 -21.51 -13.76
N GLY A 454 -6.24 -22.08 -13.63
CA GLY A 454 -6.73 -23.13 -14.54
C GLY A 454 -6.86 -22.65 -15.99
N LYS A 455 -7.34 -21.42 -16.21
CA LYS A 455 -7.35 -20.79 -17.54
C LYS A 455 -5.94 -20.63 -18.10
N ALA A 456 -5.00 -20.10 -17.30
CA ALA A 456 -3.62 -19.91 -17.72
C ALA A 456 -2.92 -21.24 -18.07
N LEU A 457 -3.24 -22.32 -17.35
CA LEU A 457 -2.75 -23.67 -17.63
C LEU A 457 -3.49 -24.37 -18.80
N GLY A 458 -4.47 -23.72 -19.43
CA GLY A 458 -5.19 -24.28 -20.59
C GLY A 458 -6.27 -25.30 -20.26
N PHE A 459 -6.73 -25.40 -19.01
CA PHE A 459 -7.87 -26.27 -18.67
C PHE A 459 -9.17 -25.75 -19.29
N LYS A 460 -10.08 -26.67 -19.63
CA LYS A 460 -11.42 -26.33 -20.14
C LYS A 460 -12.21 -25.55 -19.10
N GLU A 461 -12.93 -24.52 -19.55
CA GLU A 461 -13.70 -23.61 -18.67
C GLU A 461 -14.74 -24.34 -17.82
N GLU A 462 -15.42 -25.34 -18.39
CA GLU A 462 -16.39 -26.19 -17.69
C GLU A 462 -15.75 -26.95 -16.52
N THR A 463 -14.54 -27.46 -16.71
CA THR A 463 -13.79 -28.22 -15.71
C THR A 463 -13.38 -27.33 -14.54
N ILE A 464 -12.82 -26.16 -14.84
CA ILE A 464 -12.37 -25.23 -13.78
C ILE A 464 -13.55 -24.61 -13.03
N ASP A 465 -14.69 -24.37 -13.69
CA ASP A 465 -15.86 -23.80 -13.02
C ASP A 465 -16.53 -24.82 -12.09
N HIS A 466 -16.61 -26.09 -12.52
CA HIS A 466 -17.06 -27.18 -11.65
C HIS A 466 -16.15 -27.30 -10.43
N LEU A 467 -14.82 -27.36 -10.62
CA LEU A 467 -13.86 -27.45 -9.52
C LEU A 467 -13.97 -26.26 -8.55
N ALA A 468 -14.04 -25.03 -9.08
CA ALA A 468 -14.14 -23.83 -8.27
C ALA A 468 -15.47 -23.74 -7.49
N LYS A 469 -16.57 -24.30 -8.01
CA LYS A 469 -17.85 -24.37 -7.29
C LYS A 469 -17.84 -25.42 -6.17
N SER A 470 -17.08 -26.50 -6.34
CA SER A 470 -16.91 -27.55 -5.33
C SER A 470 -16.04 -27.11 -4.16
N ALA A 471 -15.15 -26.13 -4.34
CA ALA A 471 -14.39 -25.52 -3.25
C ALA A 471 -15.28 -24.65 -2.34
N SER A 472 -14.96 -24.64 -1.04
CA SER A 472 -15.58 -23.75 -0.05
C SER A 472 -15.46 -22.27 -0.45
N ALA A 473 -16.49 -21.50 -0.10
CA ALA A 473 -16.51 -20.05 -0.30
C ALA A 473 -15.74 -19.29 0.78
N TRP A 474 -15.54 -19.90 1.95
CA TRP A 474 -15.13 -19.20 3.18
C TRP A 474 -13.76 -19.63 3.70
N HIS A 475 -13.37 -20.89 3.47
CA HIS A 475 -12.13 -21.45 4.02
C HIS A 475 -11.34 -22.14 2.91
N PRO A 476 -10.02 -21.91 2.80
CA PRO A 476 -9.18 -22.68 1.90
C PRO A 476 -9.21 -24.17 2.27
N GLU A 477 -9.63 -25.00 1.33
CA GLU A 477 -9.62 -26.46 1.44
C GLU A 477 -8.38 -27.07 0.76
N SER A 478 -8.05 -28.31 1.11
CA SER A 478 -6.96 -29.02 0.44
C SER A 478 -7.34 -29.40 -0.99
N PRO A 479 -6.35 -29.54 -1.89
CA PRO A 479 -6.56 -30.04 -3.25
C PRO A 479 -7.40 -31.33 -3.32
N GLU A 480 -7.14 -32.26 -2.41
CA GLU A 480 -7.83 -33.55 -2.33
C GLU A 480 -9.31 -33.38 -1.97
N THR A 481 -9.61 -32.50 -1.01
CA THR A 481 -10.98 -32.19 -0.61
C THR A 481 -11.78 -31.62 -1.79
N ILE A 482 -11.19 -30.66 -2.52
CA ILE A 482 -11.86 -30.00 -3.65
C ILE A 482 -12.08 -30.99 -4.80
N ALA A 483 -11.06 -31.78 -5.13
CA ALA A 483 -11.15 -32.80 -6.17
C ALA A 483 -12.23 -33.85 -5.84
N GLN A 484 -12.25 -34.35 -4.59
CA GLN A 484 -13.25 -35.30 -4.14
C GLN A 484 -14.67 -34.72 -4.19
N ALA A 485 -14.85 -33.46 -3.74
CA ALA A 485 -16.13 -32.76 -3.81
C ALA A 485 -16.60 -32.50 -5.25
N ALA A 486 -15.67 -32.37 -6.20
CA ALA A 486 -15.95 -32.28 -7.64
C ALA A 486 -16.14 -33.65 -8.33
N GLY A 487 -16.07 -34.76 -7.57
CA GLY A 487 -16.26 -36.11 -8.10
C GLY A 487 -15.03 -36.69 -8.82
N TYR A 488 -13.86 -36.11 -8.64
CA TYR A 488 -12.60 -36.62 -9.19
C TYR A 488 -11.92 -37.59 -8.21
N GLN A 489 -11.36 -38.68 -8.76
CA GLN A 489 -10.58 -39.64 -7.97
C GLN A 489 -9.21 -39.04 -7.60
N THR A 490 -8.92 -38.95 -6.30
CA THR A 490 -7.68 -38.36 -5.76
C THR A 490 -6.52 -39.35 -5.65
N ALA A 491 -6.77 -40.64 -5.86
CA ALA A 491 -5.78 -41.69 -5.68
C ALA A 491 -4.60 -41.62 -6.69
N ASN A 492 -4.74 -40.86 -7.78
CA ASN A 492 -3.67 -40.60 -8.78
C ASN A 492 -3.89 -39.22 -9.44
N VAL A 493 -3.64 -38.15 -8.70
CA VAL A 493 -3.71 -36.79 -9.25
C VAL A 493 -2.64 -36.64 -10.34
N THR A 494 -3.04 -36.41 -11.59
CA THR A 494 -2.07 -36.22 -12.68
C THR A 494 -1.25 -34.95 -12.47
N LYS A 495 -0.04 -34.90 -13.05
CA LYS A 495 0.88 -33.74 -12.91
C LYS A 495 0.20 -32.38 -13.21
N PRO A 496 -0.62 -32.22 -14.27
CA PRO A 496 -1.36 -30.97 -14.50
C PRO A 496 -2.25 -30.54 -13.34
N TRP A 497 -2.95 -31.48 -12.69
CA TRP A 497 -3.79 -31.16 -11.53
C TRP A 497 -2.96 -30.74 -10.32
N GLN A 498 -1.84 -31.43 -10.05
CA GLN A 498 -0.91 -31.03 -8.99
C GLN A 498 -0.41 -29.60 -9.24
N GLN A 499 0.02 -29.29 -10.46
CA GLN A 499 0.47 -27.95 -10.83
C GLN A 499 -0.61 -26.89 -10.65
N LEU A 500 -1.85 -27.18 -11.06
CA LEU A 500 -3.01 -26.29 -10.85
C LEU A 500 -3.17 -25.96 -9.37
N PHE A 501 -3.20 -26.97 -8.52
CA PHE A 501 -3.43 -26.77 -7.09
C PHE A 501 -2.25 -26.11 -6.38
N ASP A 502 -1.01 -26.48 -6.71
CA ASP A 502 0.18 -25.85 -6.16
C ASP A 502 0.22 -24.35 -6.49
N LEU A 503 -0.01 -24.00 -7.76
CA LEU A 503 0.01 -22.61 -8.23
C LEU A 503 -1.21 -21.82 -7.73
N ALA A 504 -2.39 -22.45 -7.67
CA ALA A 504 -3.59 -21.85 -7.09
C ALA A 504 -3.44 -21.60 -5.58
N THR A 505 -2.68 -22.43 -4.88
CA THR A 505 -2.34 -22.22 -3.46
C THR A 505 -1.35 -21.09 -3.31
N GLN A 506 -0.32 -21.04 -4.16
CA GLN A 506 0.70 -19.98 -4.12
C GLN A 506 0.17 -18.58 -4.43
N ILE A 507 -0.88 -18.45 -5.25
CA ILE A 507 -1.51 -17.16 -5.57
C ILE A 507 -2.60 -16.76 -4.55
N LEU A 508 -2.91 -17.59 -3.54
CA LEU A 508 -3.89 -17.20 -2.52
C LEU A 508 -3.47 -15.91 -1.82
N ASP A 509 -4.44 -15.04 -1.59
CA ASP A 509 -4.25 -13.73 -0.98
C ASP A 509 -3.33 -12.77 -1.73
N PHE A 510 -2.88 -13.12 -2.95
CA PHE A 510 -2.22 -12.17 -3.83
C PHE A 510 -3.19 -11.05 -4.21
N PRO A 511 -2.72 -9.81 -4.25
CA PRO A 511 -3.55 -8.68 -4.62
C PRO A 511 -3.82 -8.74 -6.13
N ARG A 512 -5.09 -8.59 -6.52
CA ARG A 512 -5.54 -8.67 -7.93
C ARG A 512 -5.78 -7.30 -8.53
N HIS A 513 -6.46 -6.43 -7.81
CA HIS A 513 -6.74 -5.06 -8.21
C HIS A 513 -7.23 -4.24 -7.00
N LEU A 514 -7.16 -2.92 -7.12
CA LEU A 514 -7.79 -2.02 -6.18
C LEU A 514 -9.30 -1.90 -6.44
N SER A 515 -10.06 -1.73 -5.36
CA SER A 515 -11.45 -1.30 -5.35
C SER A 515 -11.61 -0.14 -4.36
N ILE A 516 -12.80 0.43 -4.24
CA ILE A 516 -13.07 1.53 -3.30
C ILE A 516 -13.56 0.90 -1.99
N HIS A 517 -12.99 1.30 -0.85
CA HIS A 517 -13.47 0.85 0.45
C HIS A 517 -14.93 1.27 0.66
N VAL A 518 -15.69 0.42 1.35
CA VAL A 518 -17.15 0.60 1.43
C VAL A 518 -17.57 1.80 2.25
N GLY A 519 -16.74 2.33 3.14
CA GLY A 519 -17.06 3.53 3.94
C GLY A 519 -15.87 4.38 4.36
N GLY A 520 -14.66 3.87 4.19
CA GLY A 520 -13.44 4.46 4.75
C GLY A 520 -12.97 5.61 3.90
N MET A 521 -12.80 6.76 4.55
CA MET A 521 -12.44 8.01 3.91
C MET A 521 -11.31 8.64 4.71
N LEU A 522 -10.23 8.98 4.02
CA LEU A 522 -9.09 9.66 4.60
C LEU A 522 -9.29 11.17 4.46
N VAL A 523 -9.06 11.90 5.56
CA VAL A 523 -9.05 13.37 5.59
C VAL A 523 -7.79 13.83 6.30
N THR A 524 -7.06 14.76 5.70
CA THR A 524 -5.69 15.09 6.11
C THR A 524 -5.47 16.59 6.29
N GLY A 525 -4.49 16.94 7.14
CA GLY A 525 -4.00 18.31 7.36
C GLY A 525 -3.38 18.94 6.13
N GLU A 526 -2.54 18.15 5.46
CA GLU A 526 -1.86 18.50 4.23
C GLU A 526 -2.65 17.97 3.03
N PRO A 527 -2.38 18.43 1.80
CA PRO A 527 -2.94 17.81 0.60
C PRO A 527 -2.67 16.30 0.57
N LEU A 528 -3.66 15.50 0.16
CA LEU A 528 -3.54 14.03 0.10
C LEU A 528 -2.35 13.58 -0.72
N ILE A 529 -2.14 14.23 -1.87
CA ILE A 529 -1.06 13.92 -2.81
C ILE A 529 0.34 14.16 -2.22
N ASP A 530 0.44 14.77 -1.04
CA ASP A 530 1.70 14.95 -0.32
C ASP A 530 1.99 13.80 0.65
N ILE A 531 0.96 13.01 0.97
CA ILE A 531 0.96 11.96 1.99
C ILE A 531 0.79 10.58 1.36
N VAL A 532 -0.05 10.45 0.34
CA VAL A 532 -0.39 9.17 -0.29
C VAL A 532 -0.75 9.41 -1.76
N PRO A 533 -0.28 8.58 -2.70
CA PRO A 533 -0.69 8.72 -4.08
C PRO A 533 -2.20 8.48 -4.26
N VAL A 534 -2.80 9.20 -5.22
CA VAL A 534 -4.24 9.11 -5.51
C VAL A 534 -4.52 8.68 -6.95
N GLU A 535 -5.65 8.03 -7.14
CA GLU A 535 -6.19 7.63 -8.43
C GLU A 535 -7.64 8.09 -8.59
N ARG A 536 -8.11 8.15 -9.85
CA ARG A 536 -9.53 8.32 -10.11
C ARG A 536 -10.30 7.09 -9.65
N ALA A 537 -11.33 7.32 -8.84
CA ALA A 537 -12.33 6.30 -8.59
C ALA A 537 -13.19 6.05 -9.83
N THR A 538 -13.75 4.85 -9.93
CA THR A 538 -14.73 4.50 -10.97
C THR A 538 -16.05 5.27 -10.82
N MET A 539 -16.35 5.74 -9.61
CA MET A 539 -17.51 6.58 -9.32
C MET A 539 -17.16 8.06 -9.55
N PRO A 540 -18.00 8.81 -10.31
CA PRO A 540 -17.80 10.24 -10.53
C PRO A 540 -17.70 11.02 -9.22
N GLY A 541 -16.83 12.03 -9.19
CA GLY A 541 -16.68 12.92 -8.03
C GLY A 541 -15.95 12.31 -6.82
N ARG A 542 -15.30 11.15 -6.99
CA ARG A 542 -14.49 10.53 -5.95
C ARG A 542 -13.02 10.40 -6.36
N MET A 543 -12.16 10.50 -5.37
CA MET A 543 -10.77 10.07 -5.47
C MET A 543 -10.55 8.87 -4.56
N VAL A 544 -9.62 8.01 -4.94
CA VAL A 544 -9.21 6.87 -4.12
C VAL A 544 -7.72 7.00 -3.82
N VAL A 545 -7.35 6.89 -2.55
CA VAL A 545 -5.94 6.84 -2.14
C VAL A 545 -5.42 5.41 -2.33
N GLN A 546 -4.13 5.23 -2.65
CA GLN A 546 -3.58 3.90 -2.91
C GLN A 546 -3.47 3.00 -1.67
N PHE A 547 -3.51 3.58 -0.47
CA PHE A 547 -3.47 2.85 0.80
C PHE A 547 -4.83 2.25 1.18
N ASN A 548 -4.78 1.02 1.68
CA ASN A 548 -5.96 0.33 2.20
C ASN A 548 -6.21 0.69 3.67
N LYS A 549 -7.20 0.04 4.29
CA LYS A 549 -7.57 0.27 5.69
C LYS A 549 -6.41 -0.02 6.63
N GLU A 550 -5.76 -1.17 6.45
CA GLU A 550 -4.66 -1.63 7.30
C GLU A 550 -3.45 -0.70 7.20
N ASP A 551 -3.12 -0.24 5.99
CA ASP A 551 -2.04 0.72 5.74
C ASP A 551 -2.28 2.04 6.46
N VAL A 552 -3.51 2.59 6.36
CA VAL A 552 -3.90 3.84 7.02
C VAL A 552 -3.79 3.72 8.54
N GLU A 553 -4.21 2.59 9.10
CA GLU A 553 -4.12 2.29 10.53
C GLU A 553 -2.67 2.14 11.00
N GLU A 554 -1.84 1.41 10.25
CA GLU A 554 -0.40 1.22 10.56
C GLU A 554 0.37 2.55 10.52
N LEU A 555 -0.01 3.46 9.62
CA LEU A 555 0.56 4.80 9.52
C LEU A 555 0.02 5.78 10.56
N GLY A 556 -0.94 5.37 11.39
CA GLY A 556 -1.57 6.20 12.42
C GLY A 556 -2.41 7.35 11.86
N LEU A 557 -2.75 7.30 10.57
CA LEU A 557 -3.62 8.27 9.91
C LEU A 557 -5.08 8.11 10.37
N ILE A 558 -5.89 9.15 10.18
CA ILE A 558 -7.29 9.15 10.63
C ILE A 558 -8.21 8.93 9.46
N LYS A 559 -8.92 7.80 9.51
CA LYS A 559 -10.04 7.51 8.62
C LYS A 559 -11.36 7.85 9.31
N MET A 560 -12.34 8.25 8.50
CA MET A 560 -13.75 8.29 8.88
C MET A 560 -14.43 7.11 8.20
N ASP A 561 -15.00 6.19 8.98
CA ASP A 561 -15.75 5.05 8.45
C ASP A 561 -17.26 5.37 8.41
N MET A 562 -17.74 5.75 7.23
CA MET A 562 -19.15 6.06 6.96
C MET A 562 -19.81 4.90 6.23
N LEU A 563 -20.49 4.04 6.99
CA LEU A 563 -21.04 2.80 6.50
C LEU A 563 -22.51 2.93 6.13
N GLY A 564 -22.98 2.05 5.25
CA GLY A 564 -24.37 2.03 4.81
C GLY A 564 -25.11 0.86 5.45
N LEU A 565 -26.13 1.14 6.25
CA LEU A 565 -26.96 0.11 6.88
C LEU A 565 -28.40 0.17 6.37
N ARG A 566 -28.85 -0.91 5.72
CA ARG A 566 -30.19 -0.98 5.09
C ARG A 566 -31.33 -0.85 6.11
N MET A 567 -31.15 -1.40 7.31
CA MET A 567 -32.15 -1.31 8.37
C MET A 567 -32.45 0.13 8.78
N LEU A 568 -31.44 1.02 8.75
CA LEU A 568 -31.65 2.45 9.02
C LEU A 568 -32.46 3.13 7.92
N SER A 569 -32.38 2.66 6.66
CA SER A 569 -33.28 3.14 5.61
C SER A 569 -34.73 2.74 5.86
N VAL A 570 -34.97 1.49 6.28
CA VAL A 570 -36.32 1.01 6.61
C VAL A 570 -36.92 1.82 7.76
N VAL A 571 -36.13 2.13 8.78
CA VAL A 571 -36.57 2.99 9.91
C VAL A 571 -36.80 4.44 9.49
N ALA A 572 -36.12 4.94 8.45
CA ALA A 572 -36.35 6.29 7.92
C ALA A 572 -37.67 6.40 7.15
N GLU A 573 -38.08 5.31 6.51
CA GLU A 573 -39.27 5.21 5.66
C GLU A 573 -40.54 4.87 6.46
N ALA A 574 -40.39 4.28 7.64
CA ALA A 574 -41.47 3.94 8.58
C ALA A 574 -41.83 5.13 9.48
#